data_AF-A5FDT7-F1
#
_entry.id   AF-A5FDT7-F1
#
_cell.length_a   1.000
_cell.length_b   1.000
_cell.length_c   1.000
_cell.angle_alpha   90.00
_cell.angle_beta   90.00
_cell.angle_gamma   90.00
#
_symmetry.space_group_name_H-M   'P 1'
#
loop_
_entity.id
_entity.type
_entity.pdbx_description
1 polymer ?
#
loop_
_entity_poly.entity_id
_entity_poly.type
_entity_poly.pdbx_seq_one_letter_code
_entity_poly.pdbx_strand_id
1 'polypeptide(L)'
;MLTSCSKERDINYYKTYSIEGKKSEPKKRNYYTLFCKNSSGQICLVESFEIFYVFKKNNLAGKYDVFYNDILNEKKSMTINSTDHVCFEIDKKIENDYRELNRNDFLLKYAYKSTDNKRYLINNKLVGNNNLCVAYFLFKSGFGITFNDYLGSYYVDNLTVHYLND
;
A
#
# COMPACT_ATOMS: atom_id res chain seq x y z
N MET A 1 17.17 -2.26 26.69
CA MET A 1 17.06 -1.16 25.72
C MET A 1 16.70 -1.77 24.38
N LEU A 2 15.43 -1.64 23.97
CA LEU A 2 14.98 -2.07 22.64
C LEU A 2 15.32 -0.94 21.67
N THR A 3 16.38 -1.11 20.89
CA THR A 3 16.72 -0.24 19.77
C THR A 3 15.65 -0.39 18.69
N SER A 4 14.55 0.35 18.84
CA SER A 4 13.63 0.67 17.73
C SER A 4 14.30 1.71 16.83
N CYS A 5 15.15 1.25 15.93
CA CYS A 5 15.74 2.06 14.87
C CYS A 5 15.67 1.25 13.58
N SER A 6 14.64 1.44 12.73
CA SER A 6 14.72 1.16 11.27
C SER A 6 13.43 1.30 10.44
N LYS A 7 12.22 1.38 11.01
CA LYS A 7 11.03 0.99 10.21
C LYS A 7 10.32 2.03 9.35
N GLU A 8 10.64 3.32 9.43
CA GLU A 8 9.92 4.33 8.63
C GLU A 8 10.89 5.16 7.79
N ARG A 9 11.51 4.52 6.80
CA ARG A 9 12.06 5.28 5.68
C ARG A 9 10.92 5.57 4.71
N ASP A 10 10.74 6.83 4.36
CA ASP A 10 9.75 7.20 3.35
C ASP A 10 10.06 6.51 2.03
N ILE A 11 9.09 5.78 1.52
CA ILE A 11 9.18 5.11 0.23
C ILE A 11 8.86 6.14 -0.85
N ASN A 12 9.66 6.14 -1.91
CA ASN A 12 9.28 6.79 -3.15
C ASN A 12 8.24 5.90 -3.85
N TYR A 13 6.99 5.99 -3.39
CA TYR A 13 5.86 5.24 -3.94
C TYR A 13 5.64 5.56 -5.41
N TYR A 14 5.86 6.81 -5.82
CA TYR A 14 5.80 7.17 -7.23
C TYR A 14 6.78 6.30 -8.00
N LYS A 15 8.07 6.23 -7.65
CA LYS A 15 9.05 5.38 -8.37
C LYS A 15 8.84 3.86 -8.18
N THR A 16 8.46 3.43 -6.98
CA THR A 16 8.30 2.01 -6.62
C THR A 16 7.09 1.38 -7.31
N TYR A 17 6.03 2.17 -7.51
CA TYR A 17 4.79 1.73 -8.13
C TYR A 17 4.53 2.41 -9.49
N SER A 18 5.44 3.28 -9.97
CA SER A 18 5.28 3.91 -11.28
C SER A 18 5.55 2.92 -12.39
N ILE A 19 4.81 3.17 -13.47
CA ILE A 19 5.08 2.72 -14.81
C ILE A 19 6.25 3.55 -15.39
N GLU A 20 7.37 3.73 -14.66
CA GLU A 20 8.61 4.16 -15.34
C GLU A 20 9.08 2.98 -16.18
N GLY A 21 8.54 2.97 -17.40
CA GLY A 21 8.95 2.05 -18.44
C GLY A 21 10.46 2.12 -18.60
N LYS A 22 11.13 1.01 -18.30
CA LYS A 22 12.06 0.50 -19.31
C LYS A 22 11.27 0.51 -20.62
N LYS A 23 11.74 1.32 -21.58
CA LYS A 23 11.07 1.73 -22.83
C LYS A 23 10.60 0.58 -23.76
N SER A 24 10.46 -0.66 -23.29
CA SER A 24 10.34 -1.86 -24.12
C SER A 24 9.03 -2.62 -24.00
N GLU A 25 8.07 -2.25 -23.15
CA GLU A 25 6.77 -2.95 -23.11
C GLU A 25 5.58 -1.98 -22.98
N PRO A 26 4.41 -2.31 -23.57
CA PRO A 26 3.23 -1.47 -23.48
C PRO A 26 2.92 -1.22 -22.01
N LYS A 27 2.73 0.07 -21.65
CA LYS A 27 2.45 0.56 -20.30
C LYS A 27 1.38 -0.31 -19.63
N LYS A 28 1.78 -1.33 -18.89
CA LYS A 28 0.86 -2.18 -18.12
C LYS A 28 0.15 -1.22 -17.16
N ARG A 29 -1.18 -1.20 -17.19
CA ARG A 29 -1.97 -0.48 -16.18
C ARG A 29 -1.41 -0.87 -14.81
N ASN A 30 -1.22 0.12 -13.94
CA ASN A 30 -0.82 -0.18 -12.57
C ASN A 30 -2.03 -0.86 -11.89
N TYR A 31 -1.90 -2.16 -11.64
CA TYR A 31 -2.94 -2.97 -10.99
C TYR A 31 -2.75 -3.06 -9.48
N TYR A 32 -1.79 -2.32 -8.92
CA TYR A 32 -1.56 -2.34 -7.49
C TYR A 32 -2.66 -1.59 -6.75
N THR A 33 -3.21 -2.23 -5.72
CA THR A 33 -4.06 -1.60 -4.72
C THR A 33 -3.20 -0.63 -3.90
N LEU A 34 -3.61 0.63 -3.86
CA LEU A 34 -2.95 1.66 -3.07
C LEU A 34 -3.77 1.98 -1.83
N PHE A 35 -3.09 2.49 -0.81
CA PHE A 35 -3.70 2.83 0.47
C PHE A 35 -3.30 4.23 0.89
N CYS A 36 -4.25 5.01 1.38
CA CYS A 36 -3.97 6.30 1.99
C CYS A 36 -4.83 6.54 3.22
N LYS A 37 -4.38 7.43 4.10
CA LYS A 37 -5.14 7.86 5.26
C LYS A 37 -6.12 8.97 4.88
N ASN A 38 -7.39 8.83 5.25
CA ASN A 38 -8.39 9.88 5.07
C ASN A 38 -8.35 10.92 6.21
N SER A 39 -9.12 12.00 6.06
CA SER A 39 -9.19 13.08 7.08
C SER A 39 -9.77 12.63 8.42
N SER A 40 -10.54 11.53 8.46
CA SER A 40 -11.05 10.94 9.70
C SER A 40 -10.07 9.94 10.34
N GLY A 41 -8.90 9.76 9.74
CA GLY A 41 -7.85 8.88 10.24
C GLY A 41 -7.98 7.40 9.87
N GLN A 42 -8.97 7.04 9.07
CA GLN A 42 -9.15 5.68 8.53
C GLN A 42 -8.21 5.43 7.35
N ILE A 43 -7.90 4.17 7.09
CA ILE A 43 -7.16 3.76 5.89
C ILE A 43 -8.17 3.44 4.80
N CYS A 44 -7.99 4.01 3.61
CA CYS A 44 -8.85 3.80 2.47
C CYS A 44 -8.08 3.22 1.30
N LEU A 45 -8.74 2.33 0.56
CA LEU A 45 -8.28 1.88 -0.75
C LEU A 45 -8.50 3.02 -1.74
N VAL A 46 -7.49 3.28 -2.56
CA VAL A 46 -7.55 4.32 -3.59
C VAL A 46 -6.89 3.84 -4.87
N GLU A 47 -7.34 4.40 -5.98
CA GLU A 47 -6.68 4.27 -7.26
C GLU A 47 -5.77 5.46 -7.57
N SER A 48 -4.72 5.21 -8.35
CA SER A 48 -3.76 6.26 -8.73
C SER A 48 -4.41 7.48 -9.41
N PHE A 49 -5.48 7.26 -10.19
CA PHE A 49 -6.20 8.33 -10.87
C PHE A 49 -6.94 9.26 -9.89
N GLU A 50 -7.35 8.76 -8.73
CA GLU A 50 -8.07 9.53 -7.71
C GLU A 50 -7.12 10.52 -7.03
N ILE A 51 -5.90 10.06 -6.71
CA ILE A 51 -4.84 10.92 -6.19
C ILE A 51 -4.51 12.02 -7.21
N PHE A 52 -4.44 11.68 -8.50
CA PHE A 52 -4.24 12.66 -9.58
C PHE A 52 -5.39 13.66 -9.67
N TYR A 53 -6.63 13.19 -9.58
CA TYR A 53 -7.82 14.03 -9.62
C TYR A 53 -7.84 15.03 -8.45
N VAL A 54 -7.52 14.59 -7.23
CA VAL A 54 -7.43 15.48 -6.05
C VAL A 54 -6.36 16.56 -6.26
N PHE A 55 -5.17 16.16 -6.76
CA PHE A 55 -4.09 17.10 -7.07
C PHE A 55 -4.53 18.19 -8.06
N LYS A 56 -5.22 17.79 -9.13
CA LYS A 56 -5.71 18.71 -10.17
C LYS A 56 -6.89 19.57 -9.71
N LYS A 57 -7.92 18.97 -9.11
CA LYS A 57 -9.15 19.65 -8.70
C LYS A 57 -8.89 20.78 -7.71
N ASN A 58 -7.96 20.57 -6.78
CA ASN A 58 -7.63 21.55 -5.75
C ASN A 58 -6.57 22.57 -6.20
N ASN A 59 -6.14 22.54 -7.48
CA ASN A 59 -5.08 23.41 -8.02
C ASN A 59 -3.84 23.49 -7.10
N LEU A 60 -3.42 22.34 -6.55
CA LEU A 60 -2.32 22.30 -5.60
C LEU A 60 -1.01 22.69 -6.29
N ALA A 61 -0.28 23.63 -5.69
CA ALA A 61 1.05 24.01 -6.16
C ALA A 61 2.07 22.87 -5.89
N GLY A 62 3.05 22.71 -6.78
CA GLY A 62 4.14 21.75 -6.63
C GLY A 62 4.14 20.64 -7.70
N LYS A 63 4.97 19.62 -7.48
CA LYS A 63 5.08 18.47 -8.38
C LYS A 63 4.17 17.32 -7.94
N TYR A 64 3.55 16.64 -8.91
CA TYR A 64 2.60 15.56 -8.65
C TYR A 64 3.24 14.35 -7.96
N ASP A 65 4.47 13.99 -8.32
CA ASP A 65 5.22 12.90 -7.68
C ASP A 65 5.46 13.15 -6.19
N VAL A 66 5.77 14.38 -5.81
CA VAL A 66 5.88 14.79 -4.40
C VAL A 66 4.54 14.66 -3.70
N PHE A 67 3.45 15.17 -4.30
CA PHE A 67 2.11 15.03 -3.72
C PHE A 67 1.68 13.56 -3.57
N TYR A 68 1.92 12.74 -4.59
CA TYR A 68 1.61 11.30 -4.59
C TYR A 68 2.35 10.57 -3.46
N ASN A 69 3.66 10.86 -3.31
CA ASN A 69 4.47 10.32 -2.24
C ASN A 69 4.01 10.81 -0.87
N ASP A 70 3.63 12.07 -0.71
CA ASP A 70 3.13 12.61 0.55
C ASP A 70 1.82 11.94 1.00
N ILE A 71 0.92 11.67 0.05
CA ILE A 71 -0.36 10.99 0.32
C ILE A 71 -0.13 9.54 0.76
N LEU A 72 0.69 8.78 0.04
CA LEU A 72 0.92 7.35 0.32
C LEU A 72 1.89 7.09 1.48
N ASN A 73 2.79 8.03 1.79
CA ASN A 73 3.54 8.03 3.06
C ASN A 73 2.72 8.60 4.23
N GLU A 74 1.47 9.03 4.00
CA GLU A 74 0.55 9.57 5.02
C GLU A 74 1.03 10.87 5.69
N LYS A 75 1.91 11.61 5.02
CA LYS A 75 2.29 12.98 5.40
C LYS A 75 1.15 13.97 5.16
N LYS A 76 0.26 13.63 4.23
CA LYS A 76 -0.98 14.36 3.93
C LYS A 76 -2.12 13.36 3.90
N SER A 77 -3.27 13.77 4.43
CA SER A 77 -4.51 13.00 4.30
C SER A 77 -5.23 13.34 3.01
N MET A 78 -5.91 12.36 2.43
CA MET A 78 -6.76 12.56 1.26
C MET A 78 -8.22 12.76 1.69
N THR A 79 -8.92 13.73 1.09
CA THR A 79 -10.37 13.82 1.24
C THR A 79 -11.03 12.80 0.32
N ILE A 80 -11.70 11.83 0.93
CA ILE A 80 -12.48 10.79 0.23
C ILE A 80 -13.95 11.22 0.25
N ASN A 81 -14.49 11.57 -0.92
CA ASN A 81 -15.83 12.16 -1.04
C ASN A 81 -16.93 11.14 -1.36
N SER A 82 -16.59 9.87 -1.57
CA SER A 82 -17.55 8.81 -1.90
C SER A 82 -17.71 7.85 -0.73
N THR A 83 -18.97 7.52 -0.41
CA THR A 83 -19.34 6.48 0.56
C THR A 83 -19.03 5.07 0.09
N ASP A 84 -18.78 4.91 -1.22
CA ASP A 84 -18.52 3.61 -1.83
C ASP A 84 -17.04 3.19 -1.68
N HIS A 85 -16.20 4.07 -1.13
CA HIS A 85 -14.82 3.72 -0.83
C HIS A 85 -14.73 2.73 0.32
N VAL A 86 -13.91 1.71 0.11
CA VAL A 86 -13.55 0.78 1.18
C VAL A 86 -12.55 1.48 2.10
N CYS A 87 -13.03 1.91 3.26
CA CYS A 87 -12.23 2.46 4.35
C CYS A 87 -12.36 1.59 5.60
N PHE A 88 -11.28 1.47 6.36
CA PHE A 88 -11.23 0.61 7.54
C PHE A 88 -10.34 1.20 8.64
N GLU A 89 -10.58 0.74 9.86
CA GLU A 89 -9.72 1.03 11.01
C GLU A 89 -8.67 -0.06 11.17
N ILE A 90 -7.50 0.34 11.65
CA ILE A 90 -6.37 -0.57 11.88
C ILE A 90 -6.67 -1.45 13.09
N ASP A 91 -6.56 -2.76 12.91
CA ASP A 91 -6.56 -3.72 14.02
C ASP A 91 -5.26 -3.60 14.85
N LYS A 92 -5.41 -3.41 16.16
CA LYS A 92 -4.29 -3.19 17.08
C LYS A 92 -3.32 -4.36 17.17
N LYS A 93 -3.82 -5.60 17.02
CA LYS A 93 -2.97 -6.79 17.10
C LYS A 93 -2.08 -6.87 15.85
N ILE A 94 -2.65 -6.63 14.67
CA ILE A 94 -1.90 -6.59 13.41
C ILE A 94 -0.89 -5.43 13.41
N GLU A 95 -1.28 -4.25 13.93
CA GLU A 95 -0.36 -3.13 14.09
C GLU A 95 0.83 -3.47 15.01
N ASN A 96 0.56 -4.10 16.16
CA ASN A 96 1.63 -4.52 17.06
C ASN A 96 2.55 -5.54 16.40
N ASP A 97 2.01 -6.52 15.70
CA ASP A 97 2.80 -7.48 14.93
C ASP A 97 3.68 -6.79 13.88
N TYR A 98 3.15 -5.78 13.19
CA TYR A 98 3.93 -5.01 12.23
C TYR A 98 5.09 -4.25 12.89
N ARG A 99 4.86 -3.70 14.08
CA ARG A 99 5.89 -3.01 14.88
C ARG A 99 6.96 -3.96 15.39
N GLU A 100 6.60 -5.17 15.78
CA GLU A 100 7.51 -6.15 16.39
C GLU A 100 8.26 -7.01 15.36
N LEU A 101 7.58 -7.50 14.33
CA LEU A 101 8.13 -8.45 13.37
C LEU A 101 8.90 -7.76 12.25
N ASN A 102 9.97 -8.36 11.73
CA ASN A 102 10.58 -7.84 10.51
C ASN A 102 9.66 -8.07 9.29
N ARG A 103 10.01 -7.43 8.17
CA ARG A 103 9.21 -7.44 6.93
C ARG A 103 8.84 -8.86 6.45
N ASN A 104 9.78 -9.81 6.51
CA ASN A 104 9.56 -11.16 6.02
C ASN A 104 8.75 -12.00 7.03
N ASP A 105 9.02 -11.85 8.32
CA ASP A 105 8.28 -12.55 9.37
C ASP A 105 6.82 -12.12 9.41
N PHE A 106 6.54 -10.82 9.21
CA PHE A 106 5.17 -10.31 9.07
C PHE A 106 4.46 -10.93 7.86
N LEU A 107 5.12 -10.98 6.70
CA LEU A 107 4.59 -11.63 5.50
C LEU A 107 4.24 -13.10 5.77
N LEU A 108 5.16 -13.87 6.34
CA LEU A 108 4.96 -15.31 6.57
C LEU A 108 3.93 -15.62 7.66
N LYS A 109 3.71 -14.69 8.60
CA LYS A 109 2.66 -14.82 9.61
C LYS A 109 1.26 -14.71 9.01
N TYR A 110 1.08 -13.84 8.01
CA TYR A 110 -0.24 -13.46 7.51
C TYR A 110 -0.55 -13.88 6.08
N ALA A 111 0.45 -14.35 5.33
CA ALA A 111 0.30 -14.81 3.97
C ALA A 111 0.97 -16.17 3.78
N TYR A 112 0.43 -16.95 2.84
CA TYR A 112 1.00 -18.23 2.45
C TYR A 112 1.42 -18.19 0.99
N LYS A 113 2.42 -19.01 0.65
CA LYS A 113 2.87 -19.12 -0.73
C LYS A 113 1.75 -19.72 -1.58
N SER A 114 1.42 -19.06 -2.69
CA SER A 114 0.40 -19.53 -3.62
C SER A 114 0.83 -20.84 -4.30
N THR A 115 -0.13 -21.57 -4.86
CA THR A 115 0.08 -22.88 -5.50
C THR A 115 1.08 -22.84 -6.66
N ASP A 116 1.18 -21.71 -7.36
CA ASP A 116 2.14 -21.51 -8.45
C ASP A 116 3.57 -21.18 -7.95
N ASN A 117 3.75 -21.02 -6.64
CA ASN A 117 5.00 -20.65 -5.97
C ASN A 117 5.62 -19.31 -6.39
N LYS A 118 4.90 -18.48 -7.15
CA LYS A 118 5.41 -17.19 -7.65
C LYS A 118 5.04 -16.03 -6.74
N ARG A 119 3.93 -16.13 -6.02
CA ARG A 119 3.36 -15.04 -5.20
C ARG A 119 2.94 -15.53 -3.82
N TYR A 120 2.73 -14.59 -2.90
CA TYR A 120 2.07 -14.86 -1.63
C TYR A 120 0.60 -14.45 -1.70
N LEU A 121 -0.25 -15.15 -0.97
CA LEU A 121 -1.68 -14.88 -0.85
C LEU A 121 -1.97 -14.57 0.61
N ILE A 122 -2.54 -13.39 0.89
CA ILE A 122 -2.96 -13.02 2.24
C ILE A 122 -4.04 -14.01 2.70
N ASN A 123 -3.94 -14.43 3.96
CA ASN A 123 -4.85 -15.42 4.52
C ASN A 123 -6.31 -14.93 4.51
N ASN A 124 -7.12 -15.49 3.62
CA ASN A 124 -8.54 -15.15 3.46
C ASN A 124 -9.42 -15.61 4.63
N LYS A 125 -8.88 -16.37 5.60
CA LYS A 125 -9.58 -16.72 6.85
C LYS A 125 -9.51 -15.61 7.90
N LEU A 126 -8.79 -14.52 7.64
CA LEU A 126 -8.82 -13.34 8.50
C LEU A 126 -10.22 -12.73 8.51
N VAL A 127 -10.74 -12.43 9.70
CA VAL A 127 -12.12 -11.97 9.90
C VAL A 127 -12.20 -10.44 9.74
N GLY A 128 -13.32 -9.95 9.21
CA GLY A 128 -13.56 -8.52 9.05
C GLY A 128 -12.54 -7.86 8.14
N ASN A 129 -12.04 -6.68 8.52
CA ASN A 129 -11.07 -5.90 7.75
C ASN A 129 -9.61 -6.31 8.00
N ASN A 130 -9.36 -7.44 8.67
CA ASN A 130 -8.00 -7.85 9.02
C ASN A 130 -7.15 -8.19 7.78
N ASN A 131 -7.77 -8.71 6.72
CA ASN A 131 -7.09 -8.90 5.43
C ASN A 131 -6.62 -7.56 4.83
N LEU A 132 -7.43 -6.51 4.91
CA LEU A 132 -7.10 -5.16 4.47
C LEU A 132 -6.01 -4.53 5.34
N CYS A 133 -6.04 -4.75 6.65
CA CYS A 133 -4.98 -4.30 7.57
C CYS A 133 -3.64 -4.92 7.21
N VAL A 134 -3.60 -6.24 6.98
CA VAL A 134 -2.37 -6.92 6.54
C VAL A 134 -1.90 -6.37 5.20
N ALA A 135 -2.81 -6.22 4.22
CA ALA A 135 -2.49 -5.69 2.90
C ALA A 135 -1.87 -4.29 2.99
N TYR A 136 -2.45 -3.42 3.82
CA TYR A 136 -1.94 -2.09 4.09
C TYR A 136 -0.52 -2.09 4.69
N PHE A 137 -0.25 -2.90 5.72
CA PHE A 137 1.08 -2.94 6.32
C PHE A 137 2.15 -3.56 5.39
N LEU A 138 1.77 -4.55 4.56
CA LEU A 138 2.64 -5.05 3.51
C LEU A 138 2.92 -3.99 2.44
N PHE A 139 1.91 -3.24 2.03
CA PHE A 139 2.06 -2.08 1.14
C PHE A 139 3.01 -1.02 1.73
N LYS A 140 2.83 -0.65 3.01
CA LYS A 140 3.71 0.28 3.75
C LYS A 140 5.16 -0.23 3.83
N SER A 141 5.36 -1.53 3.74
CA SER A 141 6.67 -2.19 3.67
C SER A 141 7.24 -2.27 2.24
N GLY A 142 6.59 -1.68 1.25
CA GLY A 142 7.01 -1.69 -0.15
C GLY A 142 6.72 -2.99 -0.89
N PHE A 143 5.75 -3.80 -0.46
CA PHE A 143 5.24 -4.90 -1.28
C PHE A 143 4.17 -4.41 -2.25
N GLY A 144 4.12 -5.01 -3.44
CA GLY A 144 3.03 -4.82 -4.39
C GLY A 144 1.81 -5.62 -3.94
N ILE A 145 0.67 -4.96 -3.80
CA ILE A 145 -0.60 -5.60 -3.42
C ILE A 145 -1.51 -5.61 -4.63
N THR A 146 -2.05 -6.75 -5.01
CA THR A 146 -3.06 -6.86 -6.08
C THR A 146 -4.27 -7.64 -5.58
N PHE A 147 -5.46 -7.29 -6.04
CA PHE A 147 -6.69 -8.00 -5.69
C PHE A 147 -7.13 -8.92 -6.82
N ASN A 148 -7.47 -10.16 -6.48
CA ASN A 148 -8.12 -11.10 -7.38
C ASN A 148 -9.58 -11.20 -6.97
N ASP A 149 -10.44 -10.64 -7.81
CA ASP A 149 -11.89 -10.60 -7.69
C ASP A 149 -12.53 -11.99 -7.75
N TYR A 150 -12.05 -12.87 -8.63
CA TYR A 150 -12.53 -14.25 -8.74
C TYR A 150 -12.33 -15.05 -7.44
N LEU A 151 -11.21 -14.84 -6.74
CA LEU A 151 -10.89 -15.52 -5.48
C LEU A 151 -11.21 -14.69 -4.23
N GLY A 152 -11.66 -13.45 -4.39
CA GLY A 152 -11.87 -12.50 -3.29
C GLY A 152 -10.64 -12.34 -2.39
N SER A 153 -9.43 -12.34 -2.96
CA SER A 153 -8.18 -12.46 -2.18
C SER A 153 -7.08 -11.52 -2.68
N TYR A 154 -6.21 -11.10 -1.75
CA TYR A 154 -5.09 -10.20 -2.02
C TYR A 154 -3.79 -10.98 -2.23
N TYR A 155 -3.15 -10.75 -3.37
CA TYR A 155 -1.80 -11.24 -3.66
C TYR A 155 -0.75 -10.21 -3.27
N VAL A 156 0.42 -10.73 -2.91
CA VAL A 156 1.58 -9.96 -2.49
C VAL A 156 2.75 -10.29 -3.41
N ASP A 157 3.28 -9.25 -4.05
CA ASP A 157 4.42 -9.30 -4.95
C ASP A 157 5.63 -8.61 -4.33
N ASN A 158 6.82 -9.21 -4.49
CA ASN A 158 8.07 -8.56 -4.14
C ASN A 158 8.40 -7.44 -5.13
N LEU A 159 8.56 -6.22 -4.64
CA LEU A 159 9.03 -5.09 -5.43
C LEU A 159 10.45 -4.67 -5.02
N THR A 160 11.16 -4.06 -5.96
CA THR A 160 12.34 -3.25 -5.64
C THR A 160 11.86 -1.94 -5.04
N VAL A 161 12.14 -1.72 -3.76
CA VAL A 161 11.73 -0.51 -3.03
C VAL A 161 12.74 0.59 -3.28
N HIS A 162 12.27 1.78 -3.64
CA HIS A 162 13.07 2.99 -3.76
C HIS A 162 12.73 3.93 -2.60
N TYR A 163 13.71 4.48 -1.89
CA TYR A 163 13.47 5.45 -0.81
C TYR A 163 13.65 6.90 -1.31
N LEU A 164 13.05 7.87 -0.63
CA LEU A 164 13.08 9.29 -1.06
C LEU A 164 14.47 9.97 -0.94
N ASN A 165 15.43 9.36 -0.23
CA ASN A 165 16.76 9.93 0.04
C ASN A 165 17.92 9.05 -0.47
N ASP A 166 17.65 8.16 -1.43
CA ASP A 166 18.69 7.34 -2.09
C ASP A 166 19.35 8.10 -3.25
#